data_AF-Q173E2-F1
#
_entry.id   AF-Q173E2-F1
#
_cell.length_a   1.000
_cell.length_b   1.000
_cell.length_c   1.000
_cell.angle_alpha   90.00
_cell.angle_beta   90.00
_cell.angle_gamma   90.00
#
_symmetry.space_group_name_H-M   'P 1'
#
loop_
_entity.id
_entity.type
_entity.pdbx_description
1 polymer ?
#
loop_
_entity_poly.entity_id
_entity_poly.type
_entity_poly.pdbx_seq_one_letter_code
_entity_poly.pdbx_strand_id
1 'polypeptide(L)'
;GHVLVSVNGILANGSVLEDGREIKDIIESKENYPLTLKFSRPKMTTNEKIFLASMFYPLFAIASQLSPEPKSSGIEVLEADTFRLHCFQTLTGVKFMVVAESLQLGMDVLLKRIYELYADFVLKNPFYSLEMPIRCELFDTNLQALLEQVEKGGIASI
;
A
#
# COMPACT_ATOMS: atom_id res chain seq x y z
N GLY A 1 5.66 16.79 5.85
CA GLY A 1 4.76 15.67 6.12
C GLY A 1 5.29 14.66 7.13
N HIS A 2 6.19 15.04 8.05
CA HIS A 2 6.47 14.21 9.22
C HIS A 2 5.53 14.63 10.35
N VAL A 3 5.09 13.67 11.15
CA VAL A 3 4.25 13.89 12.34
C VAL A 3 5.07 13.63 13.59
N LEU A 4 4.79 14.39 14.65
CA LEU A 4 5.41 14.18 15.95
C LEU A 4 4.86 12.89 16.56
N VAL A 5 5.76 12.00 16.97
CA VAL A 5 5.44 10.67 17.51
C VAL A 5 5.72 10.60 19.00
N SER A 6 6.70 11.35 19.50
CA SER A 6 6.98 11.38 20.93
C SER A 6 7.69 12.66 21.37
N VAL A 7 7.45 13.05 22.61
CA VAL A 7 8.13 14.14 23.33
C VAL A 7 8.77 13.56 24.60
N ASN A 8 10.08 13.72 24.76
CA ASN A 8 10.85 13.18 25.89
C ASN A 8 10.63 11.68 26.14
N GLY A 9 10.41 10.92 25.07
CA GLY A 9 10.14 9.47 25.12
C GLY A 9 8.66 9.10 25.34
N ILE A 10 7.79 10.07 25.63
CA ILE A 10 6.34 9.85 25.81
C ILE A 10 5.66 9.93 24.45
N LEU A 11 4.87 8.91 24.10
CA LEU A 11 4.21 8.86 22.81
C LEU A 11 3.13 9.93 22.68
N ALA A 12 2.99 10.44 21.46
CA ALA A 12 1.97 11.38 21.05
C ALA A 12 0.79 10.63 20.42
N ASN A 13 -0.42 10.99 20.82
CA ASN A 13 -1.68 10.58 20.22
C ASN A 13 -2.41 11.83 19.69
N GLY A 14 -2.16 12.18 18.44
CA GLY A 14 -2.66 13.41 17.85
C GLY A 14 -1.98 14.64 18.46
N SER A 15 -2.75 15.53 19.08
CA SER A 15 -2.26 16.75 19.73
C SER A 15 -1.89 16.57 21.21
N VAL A 16 -2.10 15.38 21.78
CA VAL A 16 -1.94 15.10 23.21
C VAL A 16 -0.92 13.99 23.42
N LEU A 17 -0.19 14.02 24.52
CA LEU A 17 0.66 12.90 24.95
C LEU A 17 -0.15 11.81 25.67
N GLU A 18 0.40 10.60 25.77
CA GLU A 18 -0.25 9.49 26.51
C GLU A 18 -0.51 9.80 27.99
N ASP A 19 0.19 10.77 28.57
CA ASP A 19 -0.02 11.24 29.94
C ASP A 19 -1.11 12.33 30.06
N GLY A 20 -1.80 12.65 28.96
CA GLY A 20 -2.90 13.61 28.91
C GLY A 20 -2.48 15.06 28.74
N ARG A 21 -1.17 15.38 28.65
CA ARG A 21 -0.71 16.75 28.43
C ARG A 21 -0.82 17.16 26.98
N GLU A 22 -1.27 18.39 26.74
CA GLU A 22 -1.28 19.04 25.42
C GLU A 22 0.16 19.27 24.94
N ILE A 23 0.49 18.77 23.76
CA ILE A 23 1.84 18.88 23.18
C ILE A 23 2.20 20.35 22.96
N LYS A 24 1.21 21.16 22.56
CA LYS A 24 1.40 22.58 22.27
C LYS A 24 1.85 23.34 23.53
N ASP A 25 1.18 23.11 24.65
CA ASP A 25 1.49 23.75 25.93
C ASP A 25 2.91 23.39 26.42
N ILE A 26 3.32 22.14 26.19
CA ILE A 26 4.67 21.67 26.53
C ILE A 26 5.73 22.42 25.72
N ILE A 27 5.51 22.57 24.41
CA ILE A 27 6.44 23.22 23.49
C ILE A 27 6.52 24.73 23.72
N GLU A 28 5.41 25.37 24.09
CA GLU A 28 5.34 26.81 24.35
C GLU A 28 6.01 27.21 25.68
N SER A 29 5.98 26.32 26.68
CA SER A 29 6.56 26.58 27.99
C SER A 29 8.08 26.45 27.97
N LYS A 30 8.79 27.59 28.06
CA LYS A 30 10.27 27.63 28.05
C LYS A 30 10.93 26.81 29.17
N GLU A 31 10.21 26.60 30.27
CA GLU A 31 10.67 25.80 31.42
C GLU A 31 10.85 24.32 31.08
N ASN A 32 10.19 23.82 30.02
CA ASN A 32 10.28 22.42 29.62
C ASN A 32 11.51 22.09 28.77
N TYR A 33 12.34 23.08 28.42
CA TYR A 33 13.53 22.87 27.61
C TYR A 33 14.72 22.42 28.47
N PRO A 34 15.54 21.46 27.99
CA PRO A 34 15.56 20.90 26.64
C PRO A 34 14.51 19.80 26.38
N LEU A 35 13.88 19.84 25.20
CA LEU A 35 12.93 18.84 24.71
C LEU A 35 13.57 17.90 23.70
N THR A 36 13.25 16.61 23.80
CA THR A 36 13.59 15.58 22.81
C THR A 36 12.35 15.25 21.99
N LEU A 37 12.33 15.65 20.71
CA LEU A 37 11.21 15.43 19.81
C LEU A 37 11.54 14.34 18.79
N LYS A 38 10.65 13.34 18.64
CA LYS A 38 10.78 12.28 17.64
C LYS A 38 9.72 12.45 16.56
N PHE A 39 10.14 12.57 15.31
CA PHE A 39 9.26 12.68 14.16
C PHE A 39 9.33 11.43 13.29
N SER A 40 8.21 11.06 12.66
CA SER A 40 8.18 9.97 11.67
C SER A 40 7.16 10.27 10.57
N ARG A 41 7.23 9.52 9.46
CA ARG A 41 6.18 9.60 8.44
C ARG A 41 4.92 8.94 9.00
N PRO A 42 3.73 9.57 8.86
CA PRO A 42 2.49 8.96 9.31
C PRO A 42 2.28 7.63 8.58
N LYS A 43 1.87 6.60 9.32
CA LYS A 43 1.45 5.34 8.71
C LYS A 43 0.07 5.55 8.08
N MET A 44 -0.08 5.09 6.86
CA MET A 44 -1.35 5.17 6.15
C MET A 44 -2.40 4.29 6.83
N THR A 45 -3.53 4.89 7.19
CA THR A 45 -4.70 4.24 7.77
C THR A 45 -5.42 3.35 6.74
N THR A 46 -6.26 2.43 7.21
CA THR A 46 -7.08 1.58 6.33
C THR A 46 -8.00 2.41 5.42
N ASN A 47 -8.56 3.50 5.93
CA ASN A 47 -9.44 4.38 5.15
C ASN A 47 -8.67 5.12 4.05
N GLU A 48 -7.46 5.60 4.33
CA GLU A 48 -6.62 6.22 3.32
C GLU A 48 -6.22 5.21 2.23
N LYS A 49 -5.94 3.96 2.59
CA LYS A 49 -5.69 2.88 1.61
C LYS A 49 -6.88 2.67 0.68
N ILE A 50 -8.09 2.57 1.25
CA ILE A 50 -9.34 2.41 0.48
C ILE A 50 -9.56 3.62 -0.43
N PHE A 51 -9.34 4.83 0.08
CA PHE A 51 -9.46 6.06 -0.69
C PHE A 51 -8.49 6.07 -1.86
N LEU A 52 -7.20 5.79 -1.64
CA LEU A 52 -6.20 5.76 -2.72
C LEU A 52 -6.51 4.69 -3.77
N ALA A 53 -6.93 3.49 -3.36
CA ALA A 53 -7.35 2.44 -4.28
C ALA A 53 -8.56 2.88 -5.13
N SER A 54 -9.53 3.56 -4.51
CA SER A 54 -10.72 4.07 -5.18
C SER A 54 -10.39 5.21 -6.14
N MET A 55 -9.42 6.06 -5.79
CA MET A 55 -8.91 7.14 -6.65
C MET A 55 -8.16 6.62 -7.87
N PHE A 56 -7.51 5.44 -7.77
CA PHE A 56 -6.82 4.84 -8.90
C PHE A 56 -7.80 4.36 -9.99
N TYR A 57 -9.01 3.94 -9.63
CA TYR A 57 -10.00 3.44 -10.58
C TYR A 57 -10.37 4.44 -11.69
N PRO A 58 -10.79 5.69 -11.41
CA PRO A 58 -11.05 6.67 -12.45
C PRO A 58 -9.78 7.06 -13.21
N LEU A 59 -8.62 7.18 -12.54
CA LEU A 59 -7.35 7.47 -13.21
C LEU A 59 -7.01 6.41 -14.27
N PHE A 60 -7.20 5.14 -13.93
CA PHE A 60 -7.01 4.02 -14.84
C PHE A 60 -7.94 4.12 -16.06
N ALA A 61 -9.22 4.43 -15.84
CA ALA A 61 -10.20 4.56 -16.92
C ALA A 61 -9.91 5.77 -17.83
N ILE A 62 -9.55 6.91 -17.24
CA ILE A 62 -9.18 8.12 -17.98
C ILE A 62 -7.95 7.86 -18.84
N ALA A 63 -6.93 7.17 -18.32
CA ALA A 63 -5.73 6.84 -19.10
C ALA A 63 -6.05 5.99 -20.34
N SER A 64 -6.96 5.02 -20.21
CA SER A 64 -7.41 4.21 -21.35
C SER A 64 -8.21 5.04 -22.37
N GLN A 65 -9.08 5.95 -21.91
CA GLN A 65 -9.90 6.79 -22.80
C GLN A 65 -9.12 7.89 -23.52
N LEU A 66 -8.12 8.48 -22.85
CA LEU A 66 -7.29 9.54 -23.41
C LEU A 66 -6.09 9.00 -24.20
N SER A 67 -5.95 7.68 -24.30
CA SER A 67 -4.80 7.10 -24.98
C SER A 67 -4.79 7.46 -26.47
N PRO A 68 -3.65 7.92 -27.01
CA PRO A 68 -3.52 8.19 -28.44
C PRO A 68 -3.45 6.90 -29.27
N GLU A 69 -3.14 5.76 -28.64
CA GLU A 69 -2.99 4.48 -29.32
C GLU A 69 -4.29 3.66 -29.25
N PRO A 70 -4.72 3.04 -30.37
CA PRO A 70 -5.91 2.20 -30.39
C PRO A 70 -5.69 0.96 -29.51
N LYS A 71 -6.74 0.55 -28.79
CA LYS A 71 -6.74 -0.62 -27.89
C LYS A 71 -5.76 -0.52 -26.71
N SER A 72 -5.45 0.70 -26.26
CA SER A 72 -4.70 0.90 -25.02
C SER A 72 -5.43 0.31 -23.82
N SER A 73 -4.70 -0.42 -22.99
CA SER A 73 -5.08 -0.70 -21.61
C SER A 73 -5.06 0.60 -20.80
N GLY A 74 -5.56 0.55 -19.55
CA GLY A 74 -5.39 1.65 -18.61
C GLY A 74 -3.95 1.73 -18.08
N ILE A 75 -3.79 2.30 -16.89
CA ILE A 75 -2.47 2.45 -16.27
C ILE A 75 -1.89 1.08 -15.89
N GLU A 76 -0.79 0.68 -16.53
CA GLU A 76 -0.03 -0.53 -16.17
C GLU A 76 1.14 -0.22 -15.23
N VAL A 77 1.83 0.91 -15.44
CA VAL A 77 2.94 1.35 -14.59
C VAL A 77 2.81 2.84 -14.32
N LEU A 78 2.90 3.22 -13.05
CA LEU A 78 3.03 4.61 -12.59
C LEU A 78 4.36 4.75 -11.88
N GLU A 79 5.26 5.55 -12.46
CA GLU A 79 6.59 5.79 -11.93
C GLU A 79 6.66 7.12 -11.18
N ALA A 80 7.24 7.08 -9.99
CA ALA A 80 7.57 8.23 -9.16
C ALA A 80 9.05 8.17 -8.76
N ASP A 81 9.57 9.25 -8.19
CA ASP A 81 11.00 9.37 -7.85
C ASP A 81 11.50 8.28 -6.90
N THR A 82 10.63 7.79 -6.01
CA THR A 82 11.00 6.83 -4.95
C THR A 82 10.36 5.45 -5.10
N PHE A 83 9.39 5.28 -6.00
CA PHE A 83 8.68 4.03 -6.16
C PHE A 83 8.08 3.89 -7.56
N ARG A 84 7.81 2.65 -7.96
CA ARG A 84 6.96 2.32 -9.10
C ARG A 84 5.75 1.54 -8.62
N LEU A 85 4.59 1.91 -9.14
CA LEU A 85 3.33 1.19 -8.93
C LEU A 85 3.02 0.42 -10.20
N HIS A 86 2.97 -0.89 -10.10
CA HIS A 86 2.60 -1.80 -11.17
C HIS A 86 1.16 -2.24 -10.99
N CYS A 87 0.37 -2.23 -12.05
CA CYS A 87 -1.03 -2.64 -12.05
C CYS A 87 -1.30 -3.67 -13.13
N PHE A 88 -1.92 -4.78 -12.73
CA PHE A 88 -2.41 -5.82 -13.62
C PHE A 88 -3.94 -5.95 -13.47
N GLN A 89 -4.67 -5.80 -14.57
CA GLN A 89 -6.12 -6.01 -14.63
C GLN A 89 -6.44 -7.36 -15.25
N THR A 90 -7.28 -8.15 -14.59
CA THR A 90 -7.82 -9.41 -15.13
C THR A 90 -8.95 -9.16 -16.13
N LEU A 91 -9.28 -10.18 -16.93
CA LEU A 91 -10.44 -10.14 -17.84
C LEU A 91 -11.77 -9.91 -17.12
N THR A 92 -11.86 -10.29 -15.84
CA THR A 92 -13.05 -10.07 -14.98
C THR A 92 -13.09 -8.68 -14.35
N GLY A 93 -12.06 -7.84 -14.56
CA GLY A 93 -12.02 -6.46 -14.07
C GLY A 93 -11.33 -6.26 -12.72
N VAL A 94 -10.86 -7.33 -12.08
CA VAL A 94 -10.11 -7.28 -10.82
C VAL A 94 -8.72 -6.71 -11.09
N LYS A 95 -8.26 -5.78 -10.25
CA LYS A 95 -6.96 -5.11 -10.39
C LYS A 95 -6.04 -5.51 -9.25
N PHE A 96 -4.86 -6.01 -9.59
CA PHE A 96 -3.76 -6.26 -8.68
C PHE A 96 -2.77 -5.11 -8.81
N MET A 97 -2.36 -4.54 -7.67
CA MET A 97 -1.44 -3.40 -7.63
C MET A 97 -0.29 -3.74 -6.69
N VAL A 98 0.95 -3.56 -7.16
CA VAL A 98 2.17 -3.75 -6.37
C VAL A 98 2.97 -2.46 -6.40
N VAL A 99 3.38 -1.99 -5.22
CA VAL A 99 4.29 -0.86 -5.07
C VAL A 99 5.67 -1.42 -4.76
N ALA A 100 6.65 -1.09 -5.60
CA ALA A 100 8.02 -1.57 -5.46
C ALA A 100 9.02 -0.42 -5.65
N GLU A 101 10.28 -0.67 -5.33
CA GLU A 101 11.38 0.24 -5.64
C GLU A 101 11.58 0.35 -7.16
N SER A 102 11.98 1.52 -7.65
CA SER A 102 12.02 1.82 -9.09
C SER A 102 12.95 0.92 -9.91
N LEU A 103 13.98 0.35 -9.27
CA LEU A 103 14.95 -0.55 -9.91
C LEU A 103 14.47 -2.01 -9.98
N GLN A 104 13.38 -2.37 -9.30
CA GLN A 104 12.86 -3.73 -9.26
C GLN A 104 12.26 -4.08 -10.64
N LEU A 105 12.84 -5.05 -11.33
CA LEU A 105 12.37 -5.55 -12.64
C LEU A 105 11.57 -6.83 -12.48
N GLY A 106 10.61 -7.07 -13.38
CA GLY A 106 9.85 -8.34 -13.48
C GLY A 106 8.57 -8.40 -12.65
N MET A 107 8.06 -7.26 -12.19
CA MET A 107 6.82 -7.17 -11.41
C MET A 107 5.60 -7.77 -12.12
N ASP A 108 5.60 -7.83 -13.45
CA ASP A 108 4.54 -8.48 -14.24
C ASP A 108 4.42 -9.98 -13.96
N VAL A 109 5.54 -10.66 -13.71
CA VAL A 109 5.57 -12.08 -13.35
C VAL A 109 4.97 -12.26 -11.96
N LEU A 110 5.37 -11.42 -11.00
CA LEU A 110 4.81 -11.41 -9.66
C LEU A 110 3.30 -11.18 -9.68
N LEU A 111 2.81 -10.18 -10.43
CA LEU A 111 1.38 -9.88 -10.54
C LEU A 111 0.59 -11.06 -11.12
N LYS A 112 1.14 -11.77 -12.12
CA LYS A 112 0.52 -13.00 -12.65
C LYS A 112 0.48 -14.13 -11.62
N ARG A 113 1.54 -14.34 -10.84
CA ARG A 113 1.56 -15.32 -9.75
C ARG A 113 0.54 -14.97 -8.65
N ILE A 114 0.42 -13.69 -8.30
CA ILE A 114 -0.62 -13.24 -7.34
C ILE A 114 -2.02 -13.53 -7.89
N TYR A 115 -2.24 -13.34 -9.19
CA TYR A 115 -3.51 -13.70 -9.82
C TYR A 115 -3.79 -15.21 -9.78
N GLU A 116 -2.79 -16.06 -10.00
CA GLU A 116 -2.93 -17.53 -9.85
C GLU A 116 -3.36 -17.89 -8.42
N LEU A 117 -2.70 -17.33 -7.40
CA LEU A 117 -3.07 -17.52 -5.99
C LEU A 117 -4.50 -17.04 -5.70
N TYR A 118 -4.89 -15.90 -6.26
CA TYR A 118 -6.25 -15.37 -6.12
C TYR A 118 -7.27 -16.33 -6.76
N ALA A 119 -7.00 -16.83 -7.96
CA ALA A 119 -7.87 -17.78 -8.63
C ALA A 119 -8.00 -19.10 -7.83
N ASP A 120 -6.92 -19.58 -7.23
CA ASP A 120 -6.91 -20.85 -6.50
C ASP A 120 -7.55 -20.77 -5.12
N PHE A 121 -7.26 -19.73 -4.34
CA PHE A 121 -7.72 -19.68 -2.94
C PHE A 121 -9.00 -18.85 -2.76
N VAL A 122 -9.21 -17.83 -3.59
CA VAL A 122 -10.35 -16.91 -3.45
C VAL A 122 -11.50 -17.34 -4.33
N LEU A 123 -11.27 -17.57 -5.62
CA LEU A 123 -12.37 -17.91 -6.55
C LEU A 123 -12.88 -19.34 -6.38
N LYS A 124 -12.07 -20.26 -5.87
CA LYS A 124 -12.53 -21.63 -5.54
C LYS A 124 -13.29 -21.71 -4.22
N ASN A 125 -13.30 -20.64 -3.41
CA ASN A 125 -14.03 -20.63 -2.15
C ASN A 125 -15.52 -20.34 -2.41
N PRO A 126 -16.44 -21.32 -2.23
CA PRO A 126 -17.85 -21.14 -2.53
C PRO A 126 -18.56 -20.13 -1.62
N PHE A 127 -17.94 -19.75 -0.50
CA PHE A 127 -18.47 -18.77 0.45
C PHE A 127 -17.90 -17.36 0.22
N TYR A 128 -17.02 -17.18 -0.76
CA TYR A 128 -16.49 -15.86 -1.08
C TYR A 128 -17.52 -15.05 -1.87
N SER A 129 -17.84 -13.87 -1.36
CA SER A 129 -18.63 -12.87 -2.08
C SER A 129 -17.69 -11.82 -2.68
N LEU A 130 -17.89 -11.51 -3.95
CA LEU A 130 -17.25 -10.35 -4.58
C LEU A 130 -17.64 -9.08 -3.80
N GLU A 131 -16.75 -8.08 -3.80
CA GLU A 131 -16.88 -6.83 -3.02
C GLU A 131 -16.61 -6.94 -1.51
N MET A 132 -16.49 -8.15 -0.96
CA MET A 132 -16.03 -8.34 0.42
C MET A 132 -14.50 -8.44 0.48
N PRO A 133 -13.88 -7.95 1.57
CA PRO A 133 -12.44 -8.11 1.77
C PRO A 133 -12.07 -9.60 1.77
N ILE A 134 -10.96 -9.93 1.12
CA ILE A 134 -10.43 -11.29 1.11
C ILE A 134 -9.97 -11.63 2.53
N ARG A 135 -10.60 -12.64 3.13
CA ARG A 135 -10.29 -13.17 4.47
C ARG A 135 -10.00 -14.67 4.37
N CYS A 136 -9.05 -15.02 3.51
CA CYS A 136 -8.65 -16.41 3.29
C CYS A 136 -7.22 -16.58 3.79
N GLU A 137 -7.06 -17.28 4.92
CA GLU A 137 -5.74 -17.48 5.55
C GLU A 137 -4.75 -18.20 4.62
N LEU A 138 -5.25 -19.14 3.80
CA LEU A 138 -4.44 -19.83 2.81
C LEU A 138 -3.92 -18.86 1.73
N PHE A 139 -4.75 -17.91 1.28
CA PHE A 139 -4.31 -16.89 0.35
C PHE A 139 -3.21 -16.02 0.98
N ASP A 140 -3.44 -15.52 2.19
CA ASP A 140 -2.48 -14.66 2.90
C ASP A 140 -1.14 -15.37 3.13
N THR A 141 -1.17 -16.63 3.57
CA THR A 141 0.04 -17.44 3.83
C THR A 141 0.85 -17.68 2.56
N ASN A 142 0.18 -18.07 1.45
CA ASN A 142 0.88 -18.33 0.19
C ASN A 142 1.35 -17.04 -0.47
N LEU A 143 0.61 -15.94 -0.33
CA LEU A 143 1.03 -14.62 -0.82
C LEU A 143 2.27 -14.15 -0.07
N GLN A 144 2.32 -14.30 1.26
CA GLN A 144 3.50 -13.96 2.05
C GLN A 144 4.70 -14.81 1.63
N ALA A 145 4.54 -16.13 1.48
CA ALA A 145 5.62 -17.01 1.04
C ALA A 145 6.16 -16.62 -0.35
N LEU A 146 5.27 -16.27 -1.29
CA LEU A 146 5.64 -15.79 -2.61
C LEU A 146 6.47 -14.49 -2.54
N LEU A 147 6.04 -13.53 -1.73
CA LEU A 147 6.75 -12.26 -1.56
C LEU A 147 8.13 -12.46 -0.92
N GLU A 148 8.23 -13.32 0.10
CA GLU A 148 9.52 -13.66 0.73
C GLU A 148 10.48 -14.37 -0.23
N GLN A 149 9.96 -15.23 -1.11
CA GLN A 149 10.75 -15.89 -2.14
C GLN A 149 11.30 -14.88 -3.14
N VAL A 150 10.47 -13.92 -3.58
CA VAL A 150 10.91 -12.84 -4.48
C VAL A 150 11.93 -11.93 -3.81
N GLU A 151 11.78 -11.62 -2.53
CA GLU A 151 12.72 -10.78 -1.78
C GLU A 151 14.10 -11.44 -1.65
N LYS A 152 14.15 -12.75 -1.36
CA LYS A 152 15.40 -13.49 -1.13
C LYS A 152 16.07 -13.97 -2.42
N GLY A 153 15.29 -14.49 -3.37
CA GLY A 153 15.77 -15.13 -4.58
C GLY A 153 15.69 -14.26 -5.84
N GLY A 154 15.12 -13.06 -5.73
CA GLY A 154 14.76 -12.24 -6.89
C GLY A 154 13.59 -12.84 -7.67
N ILE A 155 13.08 -12.11 -8.66
CA ILE A 155 11.92 -12.55 -9.45
C ILE A 155 12.21 -13.78 -10.32
N ALA A 156 13.47 -14.02 -10.70
CA ALA A 156 13.84 -15.22 -11.45
C ALA A 156 13.60 -16.53 -10.68
N SER A 157 13.30 -16.45 -9.38
CA SER A 157 13.03 -17.61 -8.53
C SER A 157 11.58 -18.08 -8.54
N ILE A 158 10.64 -17.35 -9.18
CA ILE A 158 9.20 -17.65 -9.24
C ILE A 158 8.70 -17.84 -10.67
#